data_AF-A0A2H9MK79-F1
#
_entry.id   AF-A0A2H9MK79-F1
#
_cell.length_a   1.000
_cell.length_b   1.000
_cell.length_c   1.000
_cell.angle_alpha   90.00
_cell.angle_beta   90.00
_cell.angle_gamma   90.00
#
_symmetry.space_group_name_H-M   'P 1'
#
loop_
_entity.id
_entity.type
_entity.pdbx_description
1 polymer ?
#
loop_
_entity_poly.entity_id
_entity_poly.type
_entity_poly.pdbx_seq_one_letter_code
_entity_poly.pdbx_strand_id
1 'polypeptide(L)'
;NPIIPFPISLGKEKYPKMEYILSEIKKRCEKLLTIDANRLAQHAGSGITMNTVMIGAFSQFSVLSKKKIKETIRKNVHKKYVDVNMRAFELGYRAVRSK
;
A
#
# COMPACT_ATOMS: atom_id res chain seq x y z
N ASN A 1 15.21 7.76 1.57
CA ASN A 1 15.14 9.13 2.12
C ASN A 1 13.96 9.84 1.50
N PRO A 2 12.93 10.22 2.28
CA PRO A 2 11.79 10.97 1.75
C PRO A 2 12.25 12.37 1.31
N ILE A 3 11.69 12.88 0.22
CA ILE A 3 11.83 14.28 -0.18
C ILE A 3 10.78 15.06 0.62
N ILE A 4 11.23 15.82 1.61
CA ILE A 4 10.35 16.63 2.46
C ILE A 4 10.08 17.96 1.74
N PRO A 5 8.82 18.42 1.63
CA PRO A 5 8.49 19.72 1.04
C PRO A 5 9.26 20.86 1.73
N PHE A 6 9.72 21.83 0.93
CA PHE A 6 10.54 22.94 1.39
C PHE A 6 9.97 23.73 2.59
N PRO A 7 8.67 24.06 2.65
CA PRO A 7 8.11 24.75 3.82
C PRO A 7 8.18 23.92 5.11
N ILE A 8 8.05 22.60 5.00
CA ILE A 8 8.08 21.68 6.13
C ILE A 8 9.52 21.44 6.61
N SER A 9 10.50 21.35 5.68
CA SER A 9 11.90 21.23 6.06
C SER A 9 12.43 22.47 6.78
N LEU A 10 11.90 23.65 6.46
CA LEU A 10 12.15 24.91 7.16
C LEU A 10 11.39 25.05 8.50
N GLY A 11 10.52 24.09 8.84
CA GLY A 11 9.68 24.16 10.05
C GLY A 11 8.57 25.23 10.01
N LYS A 12 8.34 25.87 8.85
CA LYS A 12 7.28 26.88 8.66
C LYS A 12 5.89 26.25 8.62
N GLU A 13 5.83 24.99 8.23
CA GLU A 13 4.61 24.19 8.20
C GLU A 13 4.83 22.80 8.80
N LYS A 14 3.74 22.14 9.19
CA LYS A 14 3.76 20.77 9.69
C LYS A 14 2.75 19.95 8.92
N TYR A 15 3.09 18.69 8.65
CA TYR A 15 2.09 17.75 8.18
C TYR A 15 0.97 17.62 9.22
N PRO A 16 -0.30 17.59 8.79
CA PRO A 16 -1.41 17.33 9.71
C PRO A 16 -1.24 15.98 10.40
N LYS A 17 -1.83 15.85 11.59
CA LYS A 17 -1.88 14.57 12.27
C LYS A 17 -2.66 13.54 11.44
N MET A 18 -2.29 12.27 11.56
CA MET A 18 -2.95 11.19 10.82
C MET A 18 -4.45 11.13 11.09
N GLU A 19 -4.89 11.40 12.32
CA GLU A 19 -6.31 11.40 12.70
C GLU A 19 -7.10 12.44 11.90
N TYR A 20 -6.52 13.61 11.66
CA TYR A 20 -7.14 14.65 10.86
C TYR A 20 -7.28 14.21 9.40
N ILE A 21 -6.20 13.70 8.80
CA ILE A 21 -6.19 13.22 7.40
C ILE A 21 -7.25 12.13 7.21
N LEU A 22 -7.29 11.13 8.09
CA LEU A 22 -8.25 10.04 8.03
C LEU A 22 -9.69 10.54 8.21
N SER A 23 -9.92 11.51 9.11
CA SER A 23 -11.25 12.09 9.32
C SER A 23 -11.75 12.84 8.09
N GLU A 24 -10.88 13.57 7.40
CA GLU A 24 -11.22 14.30 6.17
C GLU A 24 -11.51 13.36 5.01
N ILE A 25 -10.75 12.28 4.85
CA ILE A 25 -11.02 11.26 3.82
C ILE A 25 -12.36 10.58 4.10
N LYS A 26 -12.63 10.19 5.36
CA LYS A 26 -13.87 9.50 5.74
C LYS A 26 -15.14 10.31 5.44
N LYS A 27 -15.06 11.65 5.44
CA LYS A 27 -16.19 12.52 5.05
C LYS A 27 -16.51 12.48 3.55
N ARG A 28 -15.56 12.02 2.72
CA ARG A 28 -15.63 12.09 1.25
C ARG A 28 -15.74 10.72 0.58
N CYS A 29 -15.79 9.64 1.35
CA CYS A 29 -15.97 8.29 0.83
C CYS A 29 -16.94 7.48 1.70
N GLU A 30 -17.67 6.56 1.08
CA GLU A 30 -18.59 5.67 1.78
C GLU A 30 -17.84 4.68 2.70
N LYS A 31 -16.66 4.23 2.25
CA LYS A 31 -15.85 3.23 2.96
C LYS A 31 -14.38 3.62 2.96
N LEU A 32 -13.81 3.71 4.17
CA LEU A 32 -12.39 3.91 4.40
C LEU A 32 -11.80 2.65 5.05
N LEU A 33 -10.75 2.10 4.43
CA LEU A 33 -9.96 1.00 4.96
C LEU A 33 -8.52 1.46 5.12
N THR A 34 -7.93 1.21 6.28
CA THR A 34 -6.53 1.50 6.58
C THR A 34 -5.78 0.21 6.87
N ILE A 35 -4.55 0.11 6.39
CA ILE A 35 -3.65 -1.03 6.66
C ILE A 35 -2.25 -0.50 6.94
N ASP A 36 -1.51 -1.19 7.81
CA ASP A 36 -0.07 -0.95 7.99
C ASP A 36 0.70 -1.70 6.89
N ALA A 37 0.77 -1.09 5.71
CA ALA A 37 1.42 -1.69 4.55
C ALA A 37 2.93 -1.88 4.75
N ASN A 38 3.59 -0.99 5.51
CA ASN A 38 5.02 -1.08 5.77
C ASN A 38 5.33 -2.31 6.63
N ARG A 39 4.57 -2.54 7.71
CA ARG A 39 4.72 -3.74 8.54
C ARG A 39 4.48 -5.02 7.74
N LEU A 40 3.44 -5.06 6.90
CA LEU A 40 3.17 -6.22 6.05
C LEU A 40 4.28 -6.47 5.03
N ALA A 41 4.87 -5.43 4.46
CA ALA A 41 6.00 -5.55 3.53
C ALA A 41 7.25 -6.07 4.23
N GLN A 42 7.54 -5.60 5.44
CA GLN A 42 8.62 -6.13 6.27
C GLN A 42 8.39 -7.62 6.58
N HIS A 43 7.15 -8.00 6.94
CA HIS A 43 6.78 -9.40 7.14
C HIS A 43 6.92 -10.25 5.86
N ALA A 44 6.70 -9.67 4.68
CA ALA A 44 6.93 -10.36 3.40
C ALA A 44 8.42 -10.65 3.13
N GLY A 45 9.31 -9.89 3.77
CA GLY A 45 10.76 -9.98 3.66
C GLY A 45 11.43 -8.74 3.06
N SER A 46 10.71 -7.65 2.75
CA SER A 46 11.30 -6.40 2.29
C SER A 46 10.32 -5.23 2.35
N GLY A 47 10.66 -4.17 3.10
CA GLY A 47 9.87 -2.94 3.16
C GLY A 47 9.68 -2.23 1.80
N ILE A 48 10.56 -2.49 0.82
CA ILE A 48 10.44 -1.97 -0.54
C ILE A 48 9.16 -2.48 -1.23
N THR A 49 8.64 -3.64 -0.81
CA THR A 49 7.43 -4.24 -1.37
C THR A 49 6.11 -3.65 -0.84
N MET A 50 6.17 -2.54 -0.10
CA MET A 50 4.98 -1.85 0.43
C MET A 50 3.97 -1.50 -0.67
N ASN A 51 4.44 -1.06 -1.84
CA ASN A 51 3.55 -0.79 -2.98
C ASN A 51 2.76 -2.04 -3.42
N THR A 52 3.39 -3.21 -3.37
CA THR A 52 2.81 -4.48 -3.78
C THR A 52 1.82 -4.99 -2.75
N VAL A 53 2.04 -4.73 -1.46
CA VAL A 53 1.02 -4.91 -0.42
C VAL A 53 -0.22 -4.08 -0.74
N MET A 54 -0.05 -2.79 -1.09
CA MET A 54 -1.17 -1.91 -1.42
C MET A 54 -1.94 -2.40 -2.67
N ILE A 55 -1.23 -2.87 -3.71
CA ILE A 55 -1.85 -3.48 -4.89
C ILE A 55 -2.63 -4.75 -4.52
N GLY A 56 -2.07 -5.57 -3.61
CA GLY A 56 -2.76 -6.73 -3.05
C GLY A 56 -4.09 -6.35 -2.41
N ALA A 57 -4.07 -5.36 -1.53
CA ALA A 57 -5.28 -4.88 -0.86
C ALA A 57 -6.30 -4.31 -1.85
N PHE A 58 -5.86 -3.49 -2.80
CA PHE A 58 -6.73 -2.95 -3.85
C PHE A 58 -7.38 -4.06 -4.70
N SER A 59 -6.67 -5.14 -4.98
CA SER A 59 -7.16 -6.25 -5.81
C SER A 59 -8.38 -6.98 -5.23
N GLN A 60 -8.72 -6.80 -3.94
CA GLN A 60 -9.97 -7.33 -3.38
C GLN A 60 -11.21 -6.58 -3.88
N PHE A 61 -11.06 -5.30 -4.21
CA PHE A 61 -12.17 -4.42 -4.61
C PHE A 61 -12.11 -4.01 -6.09
N SER A 62 -11.03 -4.40 -6.77
CA SER A 62 -10.83 -4.09 -8.19
C SER A 62 -11.70 -4.98 -9.09
N VAL A 63 -12.20 -4.40 -10.18
CA VAL A 63 -12.82 -5.15 -11.29
C VAL A 63 -11.79 -6.00 -12.07
N LEU A 64 -10.49 -5.77 -11.83
CA LEU A 64 -9.42 -6.51 -12.48
C LEU A 64 -9.25 -7.90 -11.84
N SER A 65 -9.02 -8.90 -12.70
CA SER A 65 -8.73 -10.25 -12.23
C SER A 65 -7.47 -10.31 -11.36
N LYS A 66 -7.60 -10.90 -10.16
CA LYS A 66 -6.46 -11.22 -9.26
C LYS A 66 -5.33 -11.93 -10.02
N LYS A 67 -5.68 -12.87 -10.92
CA LYS A 67 -4.71 -13.62 -11.73
C LYS A 67 -3.91 -12.68 -12.64
N LYS A 68 -4.60 -11.81 -13.39
CA LYS A 68 -3.95 -10.83 -14.29
C LYS A 68 -3.04 -9.88 -13.53
N ILE A 69 -3.46 -9.37 -12.37
CA ILE A 69 -2.60 -8.50 -11.54
C ILE A 69 -1.33 -9.23 -11.11
N LYS A 70 -1.45 -10.47 -10.60
CA LYS A 70 -0.29 -11.27 -10.20
C LYS A 70 0.65 -11.56 -11.37
N GLU A 71 0.12 -11.86 -12.56
CA GLU A 71 0.92 -12.06 -13.78
C GLU A 71 1.67 -10.79 -14.16
N THR A 72 1.02 -9.63 -14.12
CA THR A 72 1.65 -8.33 -14.39
C THR A 72 2.77 -8.03 -13.40
N ILE A 73 2.58 -8.29 -12.10
CA ILE A 73 3.64 -8.10 -11.10
C ILE A 73 4.85 -9.01 -11.44
N ARG A 74 4.62 -10.28 -11.78
CA ARG A 74 5.72 -11.20 -12.16
C ARG A 74 6.47 -10.77 -13.42
N LYS A 75 5.78 -10.12 -14.37
CA LYS A 75 6.40 -9.61 -15.60
C LYS A 75 7.25 -8.37 -15.38
N ASN A 76 6.84 -7.48 -14.48
CA ASN A 76 7.50 -6.19 -14.26
C ASN A 76 8.55 -6.20 -13.15
N VAL A 77 8.41 -7.09 -12.16
CA VAL A 77 9.37 -7.22 -11.07
C VAL A 77 10.59 -8.01 -11.54
N HIS A 78 11.79 -7.53 -11.22
CA HIS A 78 13.02 -8.25 -11.49
C HIS A 78 12.97 -9.67 -10.90
N LYS A 79 13.37 -10.70 -11.67
CA LYS A 79 13.21 -12.13 -11.35
C LYS A 79 13.59 -12.49 -9.90
N LYS A 80 14.71 -11.96 -9.42
CA LYS A 80 15.21 -12.13 -8.02
C LYS A 80 14.20 -11.73 -6.93
N TYR A 81 13.30 -10.79 -7.20
CA TYR A 81 12.36 -10.23 -6.21
C TYR A 81 10.92 -10.66 -6.43
N VAL A 82 10.65 -11.57 -7.36
CA VAL A 82 9.28 -12.02 -7.66
C VAL A 82 8.64 -12.64 -6.43
N ASP A 83 9.33 -13.53 -5.71
CA ASP A 83 8.74 -14.26 -4.59
C ASP A 83 8.38 -13.36 -3.41
N VAL A 84 9.25 -12.41 -3.07
CA VAL A 84 8.96 -11.44 -1.99
C VAL A 84 7.78 -10.54 -2.35
N ASN A 85 7.67 -10.11 -3.61
CA ASN A 85 6.53 -9.33 -4.10
C ASN A 85 5.24 -10.17 -4.13
N MET A 86 5.31 -11.46 -4.51
CA MET A 86 4.14 -12.36 -4.46
C MET A 86 3.63 -12.58 -3.05
N ARG A 87 4.52 -12.72 -2.06
CA ARG A 87 4.13 -12.79 -0.64
C ARG A 87 3.50 -11.48 -0.17
N ALA A 88 4.13 -10.34 -0.50
CA ALA A 88 3.61 -9.02 -0.17
C ALA A 88 2.20 -8.79 -0.74
N PHE A 89 1.98 -9.18 -1.99
CA PHE A 89 0.66 -9.11 -2.63
C PHE A 89 -0.39 -9.92 -1.87
N GLU A 90 -0.09 -11.18 -1.52
CA GLU A 90 -1.05 -12.02 -0.80
C GLU A 90 -1.32 -11.52 0.63
N LEU A 91 -0.33 -10.98 1.32
CA LEU A 91 -0.53 -10.34 2.63
C LEU A 91 -1.45 -9.13 2.51
N GLY A 92 -1.24 -8.26 1.52
CA GLY A 92 -2.13 -7.13 1.24
C GLY A 92 -3.55 -7.57 0.90
N TYR A 93 -3.69 -8.57 0.02
CA TYR A 93 -4.99 -9.11 -0.40
C TYR A 93 -5.80 -9.68 0.77
N ARG A 94 -5.14 -10.28 1.76
CA ARG A 94 -5.78 -10.84 2.96
C ARG A 94 -6.03 -9.79 4.05
N ALA A 95 -5.25 -8.71 4.08
CA ALA A 95 -5.34 -7.66 5.10
C ALA A 95 -6.67 -6.88 5.03
N VAL A 96 -7.30 -6.86 3.86
CA VAL A 96 -8.63 -6.27 3.67
C VAL A 96 -9.60 -7.39 3.31
N ARG A 97 -10.60 -7.63 4.16
CA ARG A 97 -11.68 -8.58 3.85
C ARG A 97 -12.81 -7.82 3.18
N SER A 98 -13.23 -8.25 1.99
CA SER A 98 -14.60 -7.99 1.57
C SER A 98 -15.53 -8.82 2.45
N LYS A 99 -16.57 -8.18 3.00
CA LYS A 99 -17.77 -8.93 3.41
C LYS A 99 -18.42 -9.49 2.15
#